data_AF-A0A8K0NYP8-F1
#
_entry.id   AF-A0A8K0NYP8-F1
#
_cell.length_a   1.000
_cell.length_b   1.000
_cell.length_c   1.000
_cell.angle_alpha   90.00
_cell.angle_beta   90.00
_cell.angle_gamma   90.00
#
_symmetry.space_group_name_H-M   'P 1'
#
loop_
_entity.id
_entity.type
_entity.pdbx_description
1 polymer ?
#
loop_
_entity_poly.entity_id
_entity_poly.type
_entity_poly.pdbx_seq_one_letter_code
_entity_poly.pdbx_strand_id
1 'polypeptide(L)'
;MSLLAAEKNPNVKLHFEHKMVYGDLSKGEITLENQTYIEHGYMELCIPPTSSGDFAMEANYLHIWPRGSFMMIALPNQDHSWTVTLFMPFAQFESLSTPDALIGFFSKYYPDAIPLLGKEKLINDFFSSKPSPLVSVKYRQNTACKPYHVGSSALIIGDAAHAMVPFYGQGMNAGFEDCTILDNLMMKHKNDLKKVLEEFSEYRNPDAESICNLAMYNYIEVFVLV
;
A
#
# COMPACT_ATOMS: atom_id res chain seq x y z
N MET A 1 -7.75 4.68 -7.60
CA MET A 1 -6.73 4.98 -8.63
C MET A 1 -5.45 4.35 -8.13
N SER A 2 -4.98 3.24 -8.71
CA SER A 2 -3.75 2.60 -8.22
C SER A 2 -2.58 3.56 -8.37
N LEU A 3 -1.60 3.51 -7.46
CA LEU A 3 -0.40 4.38 -7.49
C LEU A 3 0.32 4.31 -8.85
N LEU A 4 0.26 3.15 -9.51
CA LEU A 4 0.74 2.90 -10.88
C LEU A 4 0.04 3.75 -11.96
N ALA A 5 -1.21 4.18 -11.76
CA ALA A 5 -1.93 5.02 -12.72
C ALA A 5 -1.48 6.48 -12.65
N ALA A 6 -1.03 6.97 -11.48
CA ALA A 6 -0.54 8.32 -11.32
C ALA A 6 0.84 8.51 -11.98
N GLU A 7 1.73 7.52 -11.89
CA GLU A 7 3.06 7.51 -12.51
C GLU A 7 3.05 7.42 -14.05
N LYS A 8 1.92 7.03 -14.65
CA LYS A 8 1.73 7.07 -16.12
C LYS A 8 1.68 8.50 -16.67
N ASN A 9 1.53 9.52 -15.82
CA ASN A 9 1.62 10.91 -16.22
C ASN A 9 3.10 11.33 -16.27
N PRO A 10 3.63 11.79 -17.42
CA PRO A 10 5.06 12.07 -17.58
C PRO A 10 5.59 13.21 -16.67
N ASN A 11 4.69 14.00 -16.08
CA ASN A 11 5.01 15.09 -15.16
C ASN A 11 4.81 14.72 -13.68
N VAL A 12 4.41 13.49 -13.38
CA VAL A 12 4.18 13.00 -12.02
C VAL A 12 5.27 11.99 -11.69
N LYS A 13 6.23 12.41 -10.87
CA LYS A 13 7.15 11.50 -10.18
C LYS A 13 6.75 11.42 -8.73
N LEU A 14 6.33 10.25 -8.30
CA LEU A 14 6.03 10.00 -6.91
C LEU A 14 7.26 9.42 -6.22
N HIS A 15 7.85 10.18 -5.31
CA HIS A 15 9.04 9.78 -4.57
C HIS A 15 8.63 9.21 -3.21
N PHE A 16 8.09 7.99 -3.20
CA PHE A 16 7.70 7.31 -1.96
C PHE A 16 8.80 6.48 -1.31
N GLU A 17 10.02 6.46 -1.88
CA GLU A 17 11.14 5.66 -1.37
C GLU A 17 11.76 6.20 -0.08
N HIS A 18 11.32 7.39 0.34
CA HIS A 18 12.02 8.22 1.31
C HIS A 18 11.06 8.77 2.36
N LYS A 19 11.39 8.60 3.64
CA LYS A 19 10.68 9.23 4.75
C LYS A 19 11.27 10.61 5.00
N MET A 20 10.49 11.69 4.99
CA MET A 20 11.02 13.02 5.36
C MET A 20 11.34 13.07 6.85
N VAL A 21 12.61 13.12 7.24
CA VAL A 21 13.01 13.16 8.67
C VAL A 21 13.34 14.56 9.18
N TYR A 22 13.47 15.53 8.28
CA TYR A 22 13.66 16.94 8.62
C TYR A 22 13.29 17.81 7.42
N GLY A 23 12.81 19.02 7.68
CA GLY A 23 12.58 20.03 6.66
C GLY A 23 12.83 21.43 7.22
N ASP A 24 13.71 22.19 6.57
CA ASP A 24 13.94 23.61 6.78
C ASP A 24 13.77 24.34 5.46
N LEU A 25 12.53 24.75 5.18
CA LEU A 25 12.17 25.46 3.96
C LEU A 25 12.76 26.87 3.89
N SER A 26 13.20 27.44 5.02
CA SER A 26 13.93 28.72 5.01
C SER A 26 15.33 28.56 4.42
N LYS A 27 15.90 27.36 4.53
CA LYS A 27 17.19 26.98 3.93
C LYS A 27 17.05 26.13 2.67
N GLY A 28 15.84 25.70 2.33
CA GLY A 28 15.57 24.77 1.23
C GLY A 28 16.07 23.35 1.50
N GLU A 29 16.22 22.96 2.76
CA GLU A 29 16.73 21.65 3.16
C GLU A 29 15.57 20.71 3.49
N ILE A 30 15.58 19.51 2.93
CA ILE A 30 14.71 18.41 3.32
C ILE A 30 15.60 17.18 3.46
N THR A 31 15.60 16.56 4.65
CA THR A 31 16.32 15.32 4.89
C THR A 31 15.34 14.17 4.78
N LEU A 32 15.76 13.14 4.08
CA LEU A 32 15.00 11.93 3.81
C LEU A 32 15.80 10.73 4.35
N GLU A 33 15.17 9.84 5.13
CA GLU A 33 15.80 8.56 5.55
C GLU A 33 15.19 7.36 4.84
N ASN A 34 16.02 6.32 4.72
CA ASN A 34 15.64 5.02 4.17
C ASN A 34 14.61 4.33 5.07
N GLN A 35 13.58 3.82 4.41
CA GLN A 35 12.40 3.23 5.02
C GLN A 35 12.62 1.75 5.35
N THR A 36 11.73 1.16 6.16
CA THR A 36 11.75 -0.28 6.42
C THR A 36 11.01 -1.00 5.30
N TYR A 37 11.77 -1.65 4.42
CA TYR A 37 11.25 -2.60 3.45
C TYR A 37 10.99 -3.94 4.13
N ILE A 38 9.83 -4.54 3.86
CA ILE A 38 9.55 -5.91 4.29
C ILE A 38 10.04 -6.91 3.25
N GLU A 39 10.22 -8.17 3.65
CA GLU A 39 10.73 -9.23 2.77
C GLU A 39 9.73 -9.63 1.67
N HIS A 40 8.44 -9.31 1.85
CA HIS A 40 7.39 -9.56 0.88
C HIS A 40 7.28 -8.46 -0.17
N GLY A 41 7.21 -8.89 -1.43
CA GLY A 41 6.72 -8.07 -2.52
C GLY A 41 5.25 -8.36 -2.81
N TYR A 42 4.65 -7.54 -3.68
CA TYR A 42 3.35 -7.83 -4.26
C TYR A 42 3.39 -7.84 -5.78
N MET A 43 2.48 -8.60 -6.39
CA MET A 43 2.24 -8.60 -7.83
C MET A 43 0.74 -8.61 -8.10
N GLU A 44 0.30 -7.87 -9.11
CA GLU A 44 -1.08 -7.87 -9.57
C GLU A 44 -1.29 -8.92 -10.66
N LEU A 45 -2.37 -9.68 -10.54
CA LEU A 45 -2.90 -10.63 -11.52
C LEU A 45 -4.37 -10.27 -11.78
N CYS A 46 -4.99 -10.86 -12.80
CA CYS A 46 -6.37 -10.57 -13.14
C CYS A 46 -7.18 -11.84 -13.42
N ILE A 47 -8.32 -11.98 -12.73
CA ILE A 47 -9.36 -12.96 -13.09
C ILE A 47 -10.31 -12.26 -14.06
N PRO A 48 -10.43 -12.72 -15.31
CA PRO A 48 -11.37 -12.14 -16.26
C PRO A 48 -12.83 -12.47 -15.89
N PRO A 49 -13.80 -11.75 -16.47
CA PRO A 49 -15.19 -12.18 -16.45
C PRO A 49 -15.36 -13.59 -17.04
N THR A 50 -16.45 -14.26 -16.70
CA THR A 50 -16.83 -15.53 -17.33
C THR A 50 -17.11 -15.33 -18.82
N SER A 51 -17.25 -16.43 -19.56
CA SER A 51 -17.66 -16.37 -20.98
C SER A 51 -19.04 -15.73 -21.21
N SER A 52 -19.91 -15.71 -20.20
CA SER A 52 -21.19 -14.98 -20.23
C SER A 52 -21.05 -13.49 -19.90
N GLY A 53 -19.86 -13.05 -19.48
CA GLY A 53 -19.59 -11.69 -19.04
C GLY A 53 -19.96 -11.42 -17.58
N ASP A 54 -20.17 -12.46 -16.77
CA ASP A 54 -20.50 -12.34 -15.35
C ASP A 54 -19.26 -12.43 -14.46
N PHE A 55 -19.42 -12.16 -13.16
CA PHE A 55 -18.35 -12.39 -12.17
C PHE A 55 -18.02 -13.89 -12.07
N ALA A 56 -16.73 -14.21 -12.04
CA ALA A 56 -16.25 -15.59 -11.87
C ALA A 56 -16.41 -16.15 -10.44
N MET A 57 -16.71 -15.29 -9.46
CA MET A 57 -16.88 -15.59 -8.04
C MET A 57 -17.94 -14.67 -7.43
N GLU A 58 -18.34 -14.92 -6.18
CA GLU A 58 -19.31 -14.06 -5.46
C GLU A 58 -18.80 -12.63 -5.28
N ALA A 59 -19.45 -11.66 -5.97
CA ALA A 59 -18.96 -10.28 -6.10
C ALA A 59 -18.95 -9.46 -4.81
N ASN A 60 -19.76 -9.81 -3.81
CA ASN A 60 -19.91 -9.00 -2.59
C ASN A 60 -19.01 -9.45 -1.42
N TYR A 61 -17.88 -10.11 -1.74
CA TYR A 61 -16.91 -10.60 -0.77
C TYR A 61 -15.49 -10.19 -1.13
N LEU A 62 -14.68 -9.95 -0.10
CA LEU A 62 -13.22 -9.96 -0.22
C LEU A 62 -12.77 -11.42 -0.20
N HIS A 63 -12.22 -11.91 -1.31
CA HIS A 63 -11.71 -13.28 -1.39
C HIS A 63 -10.25 -13.31 -0.95
N ILE A 64 -9.89 -14.27 -0.09
CA ILE A 64 -8.55 -14.40 0.49
C ILE A 64 -8.11 -15.87 0.43
N TRP A 65 -6.91 -16.12 -0.09
CA TRP A 65 -6.25 -17.43 -0.09
C TRP A 65 -5.00 -17.37 0.80
N PRO A 66 -5.10 -17.65 2.11
CA PRO A 66 -3.95 -17.63 3.02
C PRO A 66 -3.15 -18.94 2.93
N ARG A 67 -1.81 -18.86 2.90
CA ARG A 67 -0.91 -20.04 2.87
C ARG A 67 0.30 -19.89 3.80
N GLY A 68 0.15 -19.14 4.89
CA GLY A 68 1.25 -18.80 5.79
C GLY A 68 2.16 -17.78 5.13
N SER A 69 3.32 -18.20 4.61
CA SER A 69 4.33 -17.29 4.06
C SER A 69 3.93 -16.55 2.79
N PHE A 70 2.81 -16.88 2.14
CA PHE A 70 2.26 -16.16 0.99
C PHE A 70 0.73 -16.15 1.00
N MET A 71 0.15 -15.18 0.31
CA MET A 71 -1.30 -14.96 0.28
C MET A 71 -1.73 -14.35 -1.05
N MET A 72 -2.93 -14.70 -1.52
CA MET A 72 -3.64 -13.91 -2.54
C MET A 72 -4.89 -13.26 -1.95
N ILE A 73 -5.19 -12.05 -2.39
CA ILE A 73 -6.50 -11.40 -2.19
C ILE A 73 -7.09 -11.01 -3.55
N ALA A 74 -8.42 -11.00 -3.67
CA ALA A 74 -9.09 -10.52 -4.88
C ALA A 74 -10.21 -9.53 -4.55
N LEU A 75 -10.21 -8.40 -5.26
CA LEU A 75 -11.26 -7.38 -5.21
C LEU A 75 -12.01 -7.31 -6.55
N PRO A 76 -13.35 -7.19 -6.51
CA PRO A 76 -14.17 -7.13 -7.71
C PRO A 76 -14.06 -5.77 -8.40
N ASN A 77 -14.09 -5.77 -9.72
CA ASN A 77 -14.17 -4.57 -10.55
C ASN A 77 -15.58 -4.42 -11.17
N GLN A 78 -15.91 -3.21 -11.63
CA GLN A 78 -17.20 -2.92 -12.25
C GLN A 78 -17.40 -3.62 -13.61
N ASP A 79 -16.32 -3.99 -14.29
CA ASP A 79 -16.33 -4.75 -15.54
C ASP A 79 -16.42 -6.27 -15.33
N HIS A 80 -16.75 -6.69 -14.11
CA HIS A 80 -16.86 -8.08 -13.67
C HIS A 80 -15.55 -8.87 -13.61
N SER A 81 -14.41 -8.21 -13.87
CA SER A 81 -13.09 -8.78 -13.61
C SER A 81 -12.74 -8.67 -12.11
N TRP A 82 -11.66 -9.33 -11.71
CA TRP A 82 -11.07 -9.16 -10.39
C TRP A 82 -9.62 -8.75 -10.49
N THR A 83 -9.24 -7.77 -9.67
CA THR A 83 -7.84 -7.47 -9.40
C THR A 83 -7.38 -8.40 -8.28
N VAL A 84 -6.40 -9.26 -8.58
CA VAL A 84 -5.82 -10.19 -7.64
C VAL A 84 -4.45 -9.67 -7.23
N THR A 85 -4.18 -9.60 -5.94
CA THR A 85 -2.85 -9.24 -5.42
C THR A 85 -2.22 -10.45 -4.75
N LEU A 86 -1.08 -10.90 -5.27
CA LEU A 86 -0.25 -11.96 -4.68
C LEU A 86 0.84 -11.32 -3.82
N PHE A 87 0.86 -11.65 -2.53
CA PHE A 87 1.90 -11.29 -1.58
C PHE A 87 2.79 -12.49 -1.28
N MET A 88 4.10 -12.31 -1.42
CA MET A 88 5.06 -13.41 -1.26
C MET A 88 6.49 -12.86 -1.07
N PRO A 89 7.40 -13.57 -0.37
CA PRO A 89 8.79 -13.17 -0.24
C PRO A 89 9.47 -13.03 -1.60
N PHE A 90 10.34 -12.04 -1.76
CA PHE A 90 11.09 -11.84 -3.02
C PHE A 90 11.87 -13.08 -3.46
N ALA A 91 12.51 -13.79 -2.53
CA ALA A 91 13.22 -15.03 -2.81
C ALA A 91 12.32 -16.11 -3.42
N GLN A 92 11.05 -16.17 -3.01
CA GLN A 92 10.09 -17.11 -3.58
C GLN A 92 9.64 -16.66 -4.97
N PHE A 93 9.46 -15.36 -5.22
CA PHE A 93 9.21 -14.85 -6.59
C PHE A 93 10.36 -15.21 -7.54
N GLU A 94 11.61 -15.01 -7.09
CA GLU A 94 12.81 -15.32 -7.87
C GLU A 94 12.94 -16.81 -8.20
N SER A 95 12.46 -17.68 -7.30
CA SER A 95 12.44 -19.13 -7.53
C SER A 95 11.48 -19.56 -8.66
N LEU A 96 10.43 -18.76 -8.95
CA LEU A 96 9.44 -19.04 -9.99
C LEU A 96 9.88 -18.49 -11.35
N SER A 97 11.06 -18.90 -11.80
CA SER A 97 11.73 -18.38 -13.00
C SER A 97 11.27 -18.99 -14.32
N THR A 98 10.38 -19.99 -14.30
CA THR A 98 9.88 -20.66 -15.51
C THR A 98 8.37 -20.90 -15.44
N PRO A 99 7.67 -21.00 -16.59
CA PRO A 99 6.25 -21.33 -16.62
C PRO A 99 5.90 -22.61 -15.87
N ASP A 100 6.71 -23.66 -15.98
CA ASP A 100 6.46 -24.93 -15.29
C ASP A 100 6.62 -24.80 -13.77
N ALA A 101 7.62 -24.04 -13.30
CA ALA A 101 7.78 -23.75 -11.87
C ALA A 101 6.59 -22.95 -11.32
N LEU A 102 6.14 -21.91 -12.05
CA LEU A 102 4.97 -21.11 -11.69
C LEU A 102 3.70 -21.97 -11.62
N ILE A 103 3.44 -22.78 -12.64
CA ILE A 103 2.26 -23.65 -12.68
C ILE A 103 2.34 -24.74 -11.62
N GLY A 104 3.51 -25.32 -11.37
CA GLY A 104 3.72 -26.27 -10.29
C GLY A 104 3.42 -25.66 -8.92
N PHE A 105 3.86 -24.42 -8.69
CA PHE A 105 3.57 -23.66 -7.47
C PHE A 105 2.07 -23.39 -7.31
N PHE A 106 1.41 -22.83 -8.33
CA PHE A 106 -0.04 -22.59 -8.29
C PHE A 106 -0.84 -23.88 -8.16
N SER A 107 -0.43 -24.97 -8.80
CA SER A 107 -1.16 -26.25 -8.70
C SER A 107 -1.07 -26.84 -7.29
N LYS A 108 0.04 -26.60 -6.59
CA LYS A 108 0.26 -27.05 -5.22
C LYS A 108 -0.50 -26.19 -4.20
N TYR A 109 -0.46 -24.87 -4.35
CA TYR A 109 -0.93 -23.94 -3.32
C TYR A 109 -2.25 -23.25 -3.67
N TYR A 110 -2.56 -23.00 -4.93
CA TYR A 110 -3.76 -22.29 -5.40
C TYR A 110 -4.46 -23.04 -6.55
N PRO A 111 -4.80 -24.33 -6.37
CA PRO A 111 -5.32 -25.16 -7.46
C PRO A 111 -6.64 -24.63 -8.04
N ASP A 112 -7.47 -24.00 -7.21
CA ASP A 112 -8.74 -23.38 -7.55
C ASP A 112 -8.57 -22.02 -8.25
N ALA A 113 -7.44 -21.34 -8.08
CA ALA A 113 -7.15 -20.07 -8.75
C ALA A 113 -6.76 -20.24 -10.23
N ILE A 114 -6.14 -21.37 -10.60
CA ILE A 114 -5.73 -21.65 -11.99
C ILE A 114 -6.91 -21.56 -12.98
N PRO A 115 -8.05 -22.25 -12.77
CA PRO A 115 -9.18 -22.15 -13.69
C PRO A 115 -9.82 -20.76 -13.71
N LEU A 116 -9.73 -20.00 -12.62
CA LEU A 116 -10.25 -18.62 -12.55
C LEU A 116 -9.37 -17.65 -13.35
N LEU A 117 -8.06 -17.67 -13.13
CA LEU A 117 -7.09 -16.79 -13.79
C LEU A 117 -6.91 -17.12 -15.27
N GLY A 118 -7.01 -18.42 -15.61
CA GLY A 118 -6.62 -18.96 -16.90
C GLY A 118 -5.11 -19.22 -16.97
N LYS A 119 -4.72 -20.45 -17.27
CA LYS A 119 -3.32 -20.91 -17.22
C LYS A 119 -2.35 -20.05 -18.05
N GLU A 120 -2.70 -19.77 -19.30
CA GLU A 120 -1.86 -18.96 -20.20
C GLU A 120 -1.80 -17.50 -19.74
N LYS A 121 -2.92 -16.95 -19.27
CA LYS A 121 -3.00 -15.58 -18.77
C LYS A 121 -2.16 -15.41 -17.50
N LEU A 122 -2.23 -16.35 -16.57
CA LEU A 122 -1.39 -16.37 -15.37
C LEU A 122 0.10 -16.30 -15.73
N ILE A 123 0.56 -17.12 -16.68
CA ILE A 123 1.95 -17.10 -17.14
C ILE A 123 2.30 -15.72 -17.72
N ASN A 124 1.47 -15.21 -18.63
CA ASN A 124 1.71 -13.92 -19.28
C ASN A 124 1.74 -12.77 -18.27
N ASP A 125 0.73 -12.65 -17.41
CA ASP A 125 0.64 -11.60 -16.40
C ASP A 125 1.86 -11.64 -15.47
N PHE A 126 2.20 -12.83 -14.94
CA PHE A 126 3.30 -13.01 -13.99
C PHE A 126 4.67 -12.63 -14.56
N PHE A 127 4.97 -13.04 -15.80
CA PHE A 127 6.27 -12.74 -16.42
C PHE A 127 6.33 -11.39 -17.13
N SER A 128 5.20 -10.70 -17.30
CA SER A 128 5.17 -9.36 -17.90
C SER A 128 5.58 -8.23 -16.95
N SER A 129 5.59 -8.50 -15.64
CA SER A 129 5.86 -7.50 -14.60
C SER A 129 6.82 -8.05 -13.54
N LYS A 130 7.40 -7.16 -12.74
CA LYS A 130 8.22 -7.54 -11.59
C LYS A 130 7.43 -7.29 -10.30
N PRO A 131 7.63 -8.10 -9.25
CA PRO A 131 7.05 -7.82 -7.94
C PRO A 131 7.50 -6.45 -7.44
N SER A 132 6.56 -5.70 -6.87
CA SER A 132 6.81 -4.39 -6.29
C SER A 132 7.11 -4.49 -4.79
N PRO A 133 8.05 -3.70 -4.26
CA PRO A 133 8.36 -3.70 -2.84
C PRO A 133 7.22 -3.10 -2.03
N LEU A 134 7.10 -3.57 -0.78
CA LEU A 134 6.20 -3.02 0.22
C LEU A 134 7.02 -2.33 1.31
N VAL A 135 6.52 -1.18 1.74
CA VAL A 135 7.28 -0.30 2.63
C VAL A 135 6.41 0.21 3.77
N SER A 136 7.02 0.34 4.94
CA SER A 136 6.40 0.99 6.09
C SER A 136 7.21 2.22 6.51
N VAL A 137 6.52 3.34 6.53
CA VAL A 137 6.96 4.64 6.96
C VAL A 137 6.10 5.07 8.14
N LYS A 138 6.71 5.14 9.31
CA LYS A 138 6.06 5.75 10.47
C LYS A 138 6.99 6.69 11.20
N TYR A 139 6.41 7.75 11.72
CA TYR A 139 7.05 8.68 12.64
C TYR A 139 6.77 8.20 14.06
N ARG A 140 7.83 7.93 14.83
CA ARG A 140 7.68 7.59 16.24
C ARG A 140 7.61 8.87 17.06
N GLN A 141 6.80 8.88 18.11
CA GLN A 141 6.66 10.02 19.02
C GLN A 141 7.98 10.64 19.55
N ASN A 142 9.08 9.87 19.60
CA ASN A 142 10.40 10.28 20.10
C ASN A 142 11.45 10.54 18.99
N THR A 143 11.03 10.67 17.73
CA THR A 143 11.93 11.06 16.64
C THR A 143 11.96 12.58 16.47
N ALA A 144 13.09 13.12 16.00
CA ALA A 144 13.28 14.56 15.76
C ALA A 144 12.36 15.15 14.67
N CYS A 145 11.47 14.34 14.09
CA CYS A 145 10.56 14.71 13.02
C CYS A 145 9.11 14.85 13.51
N LYS A 146 8.98 15.41 14.72
CA LYS A 146 7.89 16.33 15.02
C LYS A 146 8.40 17.71 14.60
N PRO A 147 7.71 18.41 13.68
CA PRO A 147 6.31 18.19 13.26
C PRO A 147 6.14 17.59 11.84
N TYR A 148 4.91 17.21 11.45
CA TYR A 148 4.51 16.96 10.03
C TYR A 148 4.52 18.25 9.19
N HIS A 149 4.90 19.36 9.79
CA HIS A 149 4.90 20.68 9.21
C HIS A 149 6.23 21.38 9.44
N VAL A 150 6.51 22.38 8.62
CA VAL A 150 7.65 23.29 8.77
C VAL A 150 7.12 24.71 8.95
N GLY A 151 7.16 25.19 10.20
CA GLY A 151 6.58 26.48 10.57
C GLY A 151 5.10 26.59 10.16
N SER A 152 4.75 27.66 9.44
CA SER A 152 3.40 27.83 8.86
C SER A 152 3.36 27.63 7.33
N SER A 153 4.44 27.05 6.77
CA SER A 153 4.72 27.14 5.33
C SER A 153 4.51 25.83 4.56
N ALA A 154 4.60 24.68 5.22
CA ALA A 154 4.37 23.39 4.59
C ALA A 154 3.85 22.35 5.57
N LEU A 155 3.11 21.39 5.03
CA LEU A 155 2.54 20.25 5.73
C LEU A 155 2.65 19.03 4.81
N ILE A 156 2.95 17.86 5.38
CA ILE A 156 2.82 16.56 4.73
C ILE A 156 1.61 15.80 5.30
N ILE A 157 0.87 15.10 4.42
CA ILE A 157 -0.29 14.27 4.74
C ILE A 157 -0.30 12.99 3.88
N GLY A 158 -1.14 12.02 4.22
CA GLY A 158 -1.26 10.74 3.51
C GLY A 158 0.05 9.96 3.52
N ASP A 159 0.32 9.21 2.45
CA ASP A 159 1.53 8.36 2.35
C ASP A 159 2.86 9.14 2.48
N ALA A 160 2.87 10.45 2.17
CA ALA A 160 4.04 11.29 2.41
C ALA A 160 4.34 11.46 3.92
N ALA A 161 3.32 11.36 4.77
CA ALA A 161 3.41 11.43 6.22
C ALA A 161 3.35 10.05 6.90
N HIS A 162 2.69 9.04 6.32
CA HIS A 162 2.50 7.75 7.00
C HIS A 162 2.21 6.59 6.03
N ALA A 163 3.13 6.31 5.10
CA ALA A 163 3.02 5.10 4.28
C ALA A 163 3.01 3.82 5.14
N MET A 164 2.05 2.95 4.91
CA MET A 164 1.88 1.71 5.70
C MET A 164 1.79 0.50 4.79
N VAL A 165 2.17 -0.66 5.34
CA VAL A 165 1.98 -1.93 4.62
C VAL A 165 0.48 -2.18 4.40
N PRO A 166 0.05 -2.71 3.24
CA PRO A 166 -1.35 -2.71 2.82
C PRO A 166 -2.23 -3.75 3.51
N PHE A 167 -1.77 -4.37 4.61
CA PHE A 167 -2.44 -5.50 5.23
C PHE A 167 -3.63 -5.12 6.10
N TYR A 168 -3.93 -3.82 6.31
CA TYR A 168 -5.12 -3.38 7.03
C TYR A 168 -6.10 -2.59 6.14
N GLY A 169 -5.75 -2.33 4.87
CA GLY A 169 -6.61 -1.59 3.94
C GLY A 169 -6.90 -0.13 4.35
N GLN A 170 -6.07 0.48 5.21
CA GLN A 170 -6.35 1.80 5.78
C GLN A 170 -5.52 2.96 5.22
N GLY A 171 -4.51 2.75 4.36
CA GLY A 171 -3.66 3.85 3.87
C GLY A 171 -4.45 5.00 3.23
N MET A 172 -5.30 4.68 2.24
CA MET A 172 -6.17 5.67 1.60
C MET A 172 -7.17 6.30 2.57
N ASN A 173 -7.78 5.50 3.44
CA ASN A 173 -8.78 5.97 4.40
C ASN A 173 -8.15 6.94 5.42
N ALA A 174 -6.97 6.61 5.92
CA ALA A 174 -6.18 7.45 6.80
C ALA A 174 -5.75 8.76 6.12
N GLY A 175 -5.37 8.71 4.84
CA GLY A 175 -5.08 9.92 4.06
C GLY A 175 -6.32 10.81 3.81
N PHE A 176 -7.50 10.22 3.61
CA PHE A 176 -8.75 11.00 3.51
C PHE A 176 -9.18 11.59 4.85
N GLU A 177 -8.95 10.87 5.93
CA GLU A 177 -9.15 11.36 7.28
C GLU A 177 -8.24 12.58 7.57
N ASP A 178 -6.98 12.57 7.11
CA ASP A 178 -6.09 13.72 7.22
C ASP A 178 -6.71 14.98 6.59
N CYS A 179 -7.26 14.87 5.38
CA CYS A 179 -7.91 16.00 4.70
C CYS A 179 -9.08 16.55 5.54
N THR A 180 -9.87 15.66 6.13
CA THR A 180 -11.03 16.04 6.96
C THR A 180 -10.60 16.73 8.26
N ILE A 181 -9.57 16.20 8.92
CA ILE A 181 -8.99 16.80 10.13
C ILE A 181 -8.42 18.19 9.80
N LEU A 182 -7.68 18.31 8.70
CA LEU A 182 -7.09 19.57 8.27
C LEU A 182 -8.17 20.63 8.01
N ASP A 183 -9.24 20.28 7.28
CA ASP A 183 -10.36 21.20 6.99
C ASP A 183 -11.05 21.68 8.27
N ASN A 184 -11.30 20.76 9.22
CA ASN A 184 -11.87 21.11 10.52
C ASN A 184 -10.99 22.08 11.33
N LEU A 185 -9.67 21.87 11.30
CA LEU A 185 -8.71 22.75 11.98
C LEU A 185 -8.62 24.13 11.32
N MET A 186 -8.68 24.18 9.98
CA MET A 186 -8.73 25.45 9.22
C MET A 186 -9.95 26.28 9.64
N MET A 187 -11.13 25.65 9.77
CA MET A 187 -12.33 26.31 10.28
C MET A 187 -12.18 26.75 11.74
N LYS A 188 -11.70 25.86 12.62
CA LYS A 188 -11.52 26.13 14.06
C LYS A 188 -10.63 27.34 14.32
N HIS A 189 -9.51 27.44 13.61
CA HIS A 189 -8.49 28.47 13.80
C HIS A 189 -8.64 29.66 12.85
N LYS A 190 -9.74 29.74 12.09
CA LYS A 190 -10.02 30.83 11.13
C LYS A 190 -8.85 31.04 10.16
N ASN A 191 -8.30 29.94 9.65
CA ASN A 191 -7.16 29.90 8.72
C ASN A 191 -5.84 30.48 9.28
N ASP A 192 -5.66 30.56 10.60
CA ASP A 192 -4.35 30.82 11.22
C ASP A 192 -3.45 29.59 11.01
N LEU A 193 -2.76 29.55 9.87
CA LEU A 193 -1.97 28.38 9.43
C LEU A 193 -0.96 27.93 10.47
N LYS A 194 -0.37 28.86 11.23
CA LYS A 194 0.57 28.49 12.30
C LYS A 194 -0.11 27.55 13.31
N LYS A 195 -1.27 27.95 13.84
CA LYS A 195 -2.03 27.13 14.80
C LYS A 195 -2.61 25.87 14.17
N VAL A 196 -3.05 25.95 12.93
CA VAL A 196 -3.59 24.79 12.19
C VAL A 196 -2.54 23.70 12.05
N LEU A 197 -1.35 24.06 11.55
CA LEU A 197 -0.30 23.08 11.29
C LEU A 197 0.29 22.50 12.59
N GLU A 198 0.45 23.36 13.61
CA GLU A 198 0.82 22.96 14.98
C GLU A 198 -0.16 21.93 15.54
N GLU A 199 -1.46 22.25 15.58
CA GLU A 199 -2.48 21.35 16.12
C GLU A 199 -2.66 20.09 15.28
N PHE A 200 -2.59 20.19 13.94
CA PHE A 200 -2.70 19.02 13.06
C PHE A 200 -1.63 17.98 13.37
N SER A 201 -0.37 18.42 13.53
CA SER A 201 0.75 17.51 13.80
C SER A 201 0.64 16.85 15.17
N GLU A 202 0.16 17.59 16.18
CA GLU A 202 -0.05 17.04 17.53
C GLU A 202 -1.22 16.06 17.57
N TYR A 203 -2.32 16.41 16.91
CA TYR A 203 -3.55 15.61 16.91
C TYR A 203 -3.41 14.34 16.08
N ARG A 204 -2.88 14.44 14.86
CA ARG A 204 -2.89 13.33 13.90
C ARG A 204 -1.81 12.28 14.16
N ASN A 205 -0.66 12.68 14.69
CA ASN A 205 0.49 11.78 14.81
C ASN A 205 0.23 10.51 15.64
N PRO A 206 -0.46 10.55 16.81
CA PRO A 206 -0.77 9.34 17.57
C PRO A 206 -1.59 8.31 16.80
N ASP A 207 -2.58 8.75 16.03
CA ASP A 207 -3.46 7.87 15.26
C ASP A 207 -2.73 7.28 14.04
N ALA A 208 -1.96 8.11 13.32
CA ALA A 208 -1.12 7.67 12.21
C ALA A 208 -0.07 6.64 12.65
N GLU A 209 0.58 6.84 13.81
CA GLU A 209 1.51 5.86 14.38
C GLU A 209 0.80 4.55 14.73
N SER A 210 -0.40 4.65 15.32
CA SER A 210 -1.19 3.50 15.74
C SER A 210 -1.62 2.63 14.56
N ILE A 211 -2.11 3.25 13.47
CA ILE A 211 -2.56 2.49 12.31
C ILE A 211 -1.39 1.83 11.56
N CYS A 212 -0.22 2.49 11.47
CA CYS A 212 0.98 1.86 10.93
C CYS A 212 1.44 0.67 11.78
N ASN A 213 1.29 0.74 13.11
CA ASN A 213 1.59 -0.37 14.01
C ASN A 213 0.62 -1.54 13.81
N LEU A 214 -0.69 -1.27 13.71
CA LEU A 214 -1.71 -2.29 13.48
C LEU A 214 -1.52 -2.98 12.13
N ALA A 215 -1.19 -2.23 11.08
CA ALA A 215 -0.92 -2.78 9.75
C ALA A 215 0.31 -3.72 9.75
N MET A 216 1.39 -3.34 10.45
CA MET A 216 2.57 -4.18 10.62
C MET A 216 2.32 -5.39 11.52
N TYR A 217 1.49 -5.24 12.56
CA TYR A 217 1.08 -6.36 13.40
C TYR A 217 0.29 -7.38 12.57
N ASN A 218 -0.64 -6.93 11.73
CA ASN A 218 -1.39 -7.83 10.87
C ASN A 218 -0.51 -8.55 9.85
N TYR A 219 0.53 -7.90 9.33
CA TYR A 219 1.55 -8.57 8.52
C TYR A 219 2.22 -9.73 9.27
N ILE A 220 2.66 -9.49 10.51
CA ILE A 220 3.32 -10.51 11.33
C ILE A 220 2.36 -11.67 11.65
N GLU A 221 1.12 -11.37 12.03
CA GLU A 221 0.09 -12.39 12.26
C GLU A 221 -0.13 -13.25 11.02
N VAL A 222 -0.33 -12.63 9.86
CA VAL A 222 -0.71 -13.33 8.63
C VAL A 222 0.43 -14.18 8.07
N PHE A 223 1.68 -13.68 8.10
CA PHE A 223 2.79 -14.29 7.37
C PHE A 223 3.87 -14.95 8.24
N VAL A 224 3.91 -14.66 9.55
CA VAL A 224 4.99 -15.10 10.44
C VAL A 224 4.50 -16.05 11.53
N LEU A 225 3.28 -15.85 12.05
CA LEU A 225 2.77 -16.59 13.21
C LEU A 225 1.83 -17.77 12.86
N VAL A 226 1.45 -17.94 11.58
CA VAL A 226 0.53 -18.97 11.08
C VAL A 226 1.25 -19.92 10.13
#